data_AF-S1NYH6-F1
#
_entry.id   AF-S1NYH6-F1
#
_cell.length_a   1.000
_cell.length_b   1.000
_cell.length_c   1.000
_cell.angle_alpha   90.00
_cell.angle_beta   90.00
_cell.angle_gamma   90.00
#
_symmetry.space_group_name_H-M   'P 1'
#
loop_
_entity.id
_entity.type
_entity.pdbx_description
1 polymer ?
#
loop_
_entity_poly.entity_id
_entity_poly.type
_entity_poly.pdbx_seq_one_letter_code
_entity_poly.pdbx_strand_id
1 'polypeptide(L)'
;MNILRYLSISIFAFLFSYTATASTQTSSSNNHAEKRAIGTLKFIRADGHRPFGQAMKQLLPTGWRTEIARDVRLPARISWSGNDQWNHVIEKTLPRYSLKATFDTSGKRVLIQQAEKTVKSGLFSAPVTGVKKTETRHIEQGMTLRTGLEKWAAAEPCATGKWKVAWKTPVNYSIDARLVFSGNFMDALNSTFALYQQAEKPLYASVNKNQCVLIITDIPGDS
;
A
#
# COMPACT_ATOMS: atom_id res chain seq x y z
N MET A 1 -10.42 93.19 -25.11
CA MET A 1 -9.12 93.90 -24.95
C MET A 1 -8.24 93.02 -24.06
N ASN A 2 -7.03 92.68 -24.54
CA ASN A 2 -6.05 91.66 -24.07
C ASN A 2 -6.54 90.20 -24.26
N ILE A 3 -6.18 89.42 -25.29
CA ILE A 3 -4.90 89.02 -25.93
C ILE A 3 -3.91 88.35 -24.96
N LEU A 4 -3.75 87.03 -25.15
CA LEU A 4 -2.53 86.19 -25.15
C LEU A 4 -2.96 84.76 -24.73
N ARG A 5 -2.48 83.63 -25.24
CA ARG A 5 -1.67 83.14 -26.37
C ARG A 5 -1.48 81.61 -26.07
N TYR A 6 -1.15 80.80 -27.10
CA TYR A 6 -0.68 79.39 -27.03
C TYR A 6 -1.77 78.35 -26.67
N LEU A 7 -2.21 77.43 -27.55
CA LEU A 7 -1.49 76.41 -28.32
C LEU A 7 -0.39 75.69 -27.54
N SER A 8 -0.71 74.53 -26.97
CA SER A 8 0.12 73.33 -27.16
C SER A 8 -0.68 72.08 -26.82
N ILE A 9 -0.82 71.22 -27.81
CA ILE A 9 -1.30 69.84 -27.66
C ILE A 9 -0.15 69.08 -26.99
N SER A 10 -0.31 68.73 -25.72
CA SER A 10 0.53 67.71 -25.08
C SER A 10 -0.33 66.46 -24.88
N ILE A 11 -0.03 65.46 -25.72
CA ILE A 11 -0.49 64.08 -25.58
C ILE A 11 0.03 63.58 -24.23
N PHE A 12 -0.82 63.58 -23.20
CA PHE A 12 -0.49 62.87 -21.97
C PHE A 12 -0.75 61.39 -22.22
N ALA A 13 0.36 60.64 -22.34
CA ALA A 13 0.37 59.20 -22.38
C ALA A 13 -0.43 58.65 -21.19
N PHE A 14 -1.43 57.82 -21.49
CA PHE A 14 -2.14 56.99 -20.53
C PHE A 14 -1.15 56.05 -19.85
N LEU A 15 -0.63 56.45 -18.69
CA LEU A 15 0.01 55.55 -17.75
C LEU A 15 -1.11 54.95 -16.87
N PHE A 16 -1.78 53.93 -17.41
CA PHE A 16 -2.45 52.95 -16.55
C PHE A 16 -1.35 52.17 -15.83
N SER A 17 -1.10 52.56 -14.59
CA SER A 17 -0.31 51.78 -13.64
C SER A 17 -1.07 50.48 -13.36
N TYR A 18 -0.85 49.45 -14.17
CA TYR A 18 -1.13 48.09 -13.75
C TYR A 18 -0.09 47.73 -12.69
N THR A 19 -0.43 47.92 -11.42
CA THR A 19 0.28 47.22 -10.35
C THR A 19 -0.11 45.76 -10.46
N ALA A 20 0.70 44.97 -11.19
CA ALA A 20 0.69 43.54 -11.05
C ALA A 20 1.16 43.23 -9.63
N THR A 21 0.21 42.97 -8.72
CA THR A 21 0.52 42.39 -7.42
C THR A 21 0.98 40.96 -7.68
N ALA A 22 2.27 40.80 -7.99
CA ALA A 22 2.93 39.51 -7.93
C ALA A 22 2.87 39.07 -6.47
N SER A 23 1.97 38.13 -6.17
CA SER A 23 1.98 37.40 -4.92
C SER A 23 3.24 36.54 -4.92
N THR A 24 4.33 37.10 -4.39
CA THR A 24 5.49 36.33 -3.95
C THR A 24 5.01 35.39 -2.86
N GLN A 25 4.71 34.15 -3.24
CA GLN A 25 4.63 33.04 -2.30
C GLN A 25 6.05 32.81 -1.79
N THR A 26 6.38 33.49 -0.71
CA THR A 26 7.59 33.28 0.06
C THR A 26 7.56 31.83 0.52
N SER A 27 8.48 31.05 -0.06
CA SER A 27 8.88 29.73 0.40
C SER A 27 9.21 29.80 1.90
N SER A 28 8.24 29.46 2.74
CA SER A 28 8.46 29.18 4.16
C SER A 28 8.68 27.68 4.29
N SER A 29 9.95 27.32 4.13
CA SER A 29 10.52 26.03 4.50
C SER A 29 10.22 25.74 5.97
N ASN A 30 9.13 25.03 6.25
CA ASN A 30 8.90 24.29 7.48
C ASN A 30 8.08 23.02 7.19
N ASN A 31 8.54 22.23 6.22
CA ASN A 31 8.00 20.90 5.94
C ASN A 31 9.05 19.84 6.29
N HIS A 32 9.41 19.72 7.57
CA HIS A 32 10.23 18.58 7.99
C HIS A 32 10.10 18.18 9.46
N ALA A 33 8.89 18.14 10.03
CA ALA A 33 8.64 17.35 11.26
C ALA A 33 7.15 17.22 11.64
N GLU A 34 6.25 16.92 10.69
CA GLU A 34 4.93 16.42 11.11
C GLU A 34 4.36 15.37 10.14
N LYS A 35 5.21 14.41 9.73
CA LYS A 35 4.75 13.19 9.08
C LYS A 35 4.19 12.25 10.16
N ARG A 36 2.95 12.53 10.58
CA ARG A 36 2.19 11.69 11.51
C ARG A 36 2.23 10.23 11.05
N ALA A 37 2.59 9.39 11.99
CA ALA A 37 2.73 7.93 11.95
C ALA A 37 2.06 7.24 10.75
N ILE A 38 2.86 7.03 9.70
CA ILE A 38 2.68 5.89 8.79
C ILE A 38 2.83 4.65 9.68
N GLY A 39 1.78 3.81 9.78
CA GLY A 39 1.92 2.48 10.36
C GLY A 39 3.15 1.83 9.72
N THR A 40 4.19 1.57 10.50
CA THR A 40 5.54 1.39 9.99
C THR A 40 5.57 0.31 8.91
N LEU A 41 5.73 0.72 7.64
CA LEU A 41 5.73 -0.19 6.50
C LEU A 41 7.10 -0.89 6.46
N LYS A 42 7.14 -2.14 6.92
CA LYS A 42 8.33 -3.00 6.80
C LYS A 42 8.03 -4.18 5.88
N PHE A 43 8.80 -4.30 4.82
CA PHE A 43 8.74 -5.43 3.91
C PHE A 43 9.70 -6.54 4.36
N ILE A 44 9.24 -7.79 4.35
CA ILE A 44 10.04 -8.95 4.71
C ILE A 44 10.51 -9.61 3.41
N ARG A 45 11.79 -9.48 3.08
CA ARG A 45 12.31 -9.90 1.76
C ARG A 45 12.47 -11.41 1.59
N ALA A 46 12.76 -12.11 2.67
CA ALA A 46 13.13 -13.52 2.61
C ALA A 46 12.22 -14.36 3.50
N ASP A 47 11.96 -15.58 3.04
CA ASP A 47 11.50 -16.67 3.88
C ASP A 47 12.47 -16.86 5.05
N GLY A 48 11.96 -17.44 6.13
CA GLY A 48 12.84 -17.76 7.23
C GLY A 48 12.27 -18.82 8.14
N HIS A 49 13.18 -19.51 8.80
CA HIS A 49 12.88 -20.54 9.78
C HIS A 49 13.71 -20.32 11.03
N ARG A 50 13.12 -19.71 12.06
CA ARG A 50 13.86 -19.28 13.26
C ARG A 50 13.08 -19.54 14.54
N PRO A 51 13.76 -19.55 15.70
CA PRO A 51 13.08 -19.53 17.00
C PRO A 51 12.10 -18.37 17.08
N PHE A 52 10.94 -18.59 17.70
CA PHE A 52 9.83 -17.63 17.69
C PHE A 52 10.25 -16.22 18.08
N GLY A 53 10.94 -16.04 19.21
CA GLY A 53 11.38 -14.72 19.66
C GLY A 53 12.34 -14.02 18.68
N GLN A 54 13.22 -14.78 18.02
CA GLN A 54 14.12 -14.25 17.00
C GLN A 54 13.37 -13.89 15.72
N ALA A 55 12.40 -14.71 15.32
CA ALA A 55 11.54 -14.43 14.19
C ALA A 55 10.72 -13.16 14.40
N MET A 56 10.10 -12.96 15.59
CA MET A 56 9.35 -11.75 15.88
C MET A 56 10.23 -10.49 15.84
N LYS A 57 11.45 -10.53 16.39
CA LYS A 57 12.42 -9.43 16.26
C LYS A 57 12.74 -9.11 14.79
N GLN A 58 12.84 -10.13 13.94
CA GLN A 58 13.15 -9.96 12.52
C GLN A 58 11.94 -9.47 11.72
N LEU A 59 10.72 -9.92 12.04
CA LEU A 59 9.51 -9.56 11.33
C LEU A 59 9.01 -8.16 11.70
N LEU A 60 9.06 -7.81 12.98
CA LEU A 60 8.50 -6.55 13.47
C LEU A 60 9.31 -5.31 13.02
N PRO A 61 8.66 -4.18 12.71
CA PRO A 61 9.36 -2.92 12.46
C PRO A 61 10.06 -2.39 13.70
N THR A 62 11.04 -1.49 13.51
CA THR A 62 11.77 -0.87 14.62
C THR A 62 10.81 -0.10 15.53
N GLY A 63 10.95 -0.33 16.85
CA GLY A 63 10.10 0.30 17.87
C GLY A 63 8.77 -0.42 18.12
N TRP A 64 8.49 -1.52 17.44
CA TRP A 64 7.35 -2.39 17.77
C TRP A 64 7.71 -3.37 18.88
N ARG A 65 6.74 -3.65 19.76
CA ARG A 65 6.87 -4.61 20.86
C ARG A 65 5.97 -5.80 20.63
N THR A 66 6.46 -6.99 20.94
CA THR A 66 5.64 -8.20 21.00
C THR A 66 5.11 -8.37 22.42
N GLU A 67 3.81 -8.53 22.56
CA GLU A 67 3.15 -8.91 23.79
C GLU A 67 2.53 -10.30 23.60
N ILE A 68 2.62 -11.14 24.63
CA ILE A 68 2.11 -12.50 24.59
C ILE A 68 1.06 -12.59 25.69
N ALA A 69 -0.15 -13.02 25.35
CA ALA A 69 -1.19 -13.25 26.36
C ALA A 69 -0.79 -14.40 27.30
N ARG A 70 -1.33 -14.40 28.53
CA ARG A 70 -0.89 -15.31 29.60
C ARG A 70 -1.05 -16.80 29.28
N ASP A 71 -2.07 -17.15 28.51
CA ASP A 71 -2.45 -18.55 28.23
C ASP A 71 -2.04 -19.03 26.84
N VAL A 72 -0.91 -18.53 26.33
CA VAL A 72 -0.46 -18.80 24.95
C VAL A 72 0.64 -19.85 24.92
N ARG A 73 0.42 -20.92 24.15
CA ARG A 73 1.46 -21.92 23.89
C ARG A 73 2.27 -21.53 22.66
N LEU A 74 3.48 -21.04 22.87
CA LEU A 74 4.37 -20.64 21.78
C LEU A 74 5.08 -21.84 21.14
N PRO A 75 5.19 -21.88 19.80
CA PRO A 75 6.03 -22.86 19.12
C PRO A 75 7.52 -22.56 19.36
N ALA A 76 8.34 -23.61 19.42
CA ALA A 76 9.79 -23.45 19.57
C ALA A 76 10.41 -22.69 18.37
N ARG A 77 9.89 -22.93 17.17
CA ARG A 77 10.33 -22.32 15.91
C ARG A 77 9.14 -21.98 15.03
N ILE A 78 9.27 -20.93 14.24
CA ILE A 78 8.31 -20.60 13.20
C ILE A 78 8.99 -20.51 11.85
N SER A 79 8.25 -20.93 10.82
CA SER A 79 8.58 -20.71 9.42
C SER A 79 7.62 -19.69 8.85
N TRP A 80 8.16 -18.64 8.27
CA TRP A 80 7.36 -17.67 7.51
C TRP A 80 7.79 -17.68 6.05
N SER A 81 6.85 -17.35 5.17
CA SER A 81 7.19 -16.94 3.82
C SER A 81 7.33 -15.43 3.79
N GLY A 82 8.43 -14.95 3.25
CA GLY A 82 8.67 -13.53 3.06
C GLY A 82 7.90 -13.01 1.86
N ASN A 83 8.47 -12.02 1.21
CA ASN A 83 7.96 -11.39 0.01
C ASN A 83 6.62 -10.64 0.22
N ASP A 84 6.36 -10.24 1.46
CA ASP A 84 5.12 -9.60 1.88
C ASP A 84 5.40 -8.58 3.01
N GLN A 85 4.40 -7.77 3.34
CA GLN A 85 4.48 -6.83 4.45
C GLN A 85 4.46 -7.58 5.78
N TRP A 86 5.23 -7.09 6.75
CA TRP A 86 5.43 -7.75 8.03
C TRP A 86 4.13 -8.16 8.75
N ASN A 87 3.09 -7.31 8.69
CA ASN A 87 1.78 -7.58 9.30
C ASN A 87 1.10 -8.76 8.60
N HIS A 88 1.13 -8.80 7.27
CA HIS A 88 0.55 -9.89 6.48
C HIS A 88 1.35 -11.19 6.62
N VAL A 89 2.70 -11.11 6.68
CA VAL A 89 3.55 -12.27 6.99
C VAL A 89 3.15 -12.87 8.34
N ILE A 90 2.96 -12.03 9.38
CA ILE A 90 2.53 -12.48 10.71
C ILE A 90 1.11 -13.07 10.67
N GLU A 91 0.16 -12.39 10.03
CA GLU A 91 -1.25 -12.83 9.90
C GLU A 91 -1.38 -14.18 9.17
N LYS A 92 -0.55 -14.45 8.16
CA LYS A 92 -0.53 -15.72 7.43
C LYS A 92 0.23 -16.82 8.18
N THR A 93 1.26 -16.45 8.93
CA THR A 93 2.15 -17.41 9.60
C THR A 93 1.57 -17.93 10.90
N LEU A 94 1.07 -17.05 11.77
CA LEU A 94 0.64 -17.40 13.13
C LEU A 94 -0.52 -18.42 13.19
N PRO A 95 -1.53 -18.39 12.29
CA PRO A 95 -2.61 -19.37 12.31
C PRO A 95 -2.14 -20.82 12.14
N ARG A 96 -1.00 -21.04 11.46
CA ARG A 96 -0.38 -22.38 11.30
C ARG A 96 0.05 -23.00 12.63
N TYR A 97 0.22 -22.16 13.66
CA TYR A 97 0.61 -22.54 15.01
C TYR A 97 -0.54 -22.34 16.01
N SER A 98 -1.78 -22.18 15.52
CA SER A 98 -2.96 -21.85 16.33
C SER A 98 -2.78 -20.55 17.14
N LEU A 99 -2.07 -19.57 16.57
CA LEU A 99 -1.88 -18.25 17.15
C LEU A 99 -2.58 -17.19 16.30
N LYS A 100 -2.98 -16.10 16.93
CA LYS A 100 -3.54 -14.90 16.27
C LYS A 100 -2.77 -13.67 16.75
N ALA A 101 -2.51 -12.72 15.84
CA ALA A 101 -1.96 -11.42 16.16
C ALA A 101 -3.04 -10.34 16.13
N THR A 102 -2.95 -9.41 17.09
CA THR A 102 -3.72 -8.17 17.14
C THR A 102 -2.73 -7.01 17.13
N PHE A 103 -2.90 -6.07 16.19
CA PHE A 103 -1.97 -4.96 15.98
C PHE A 103 -2.54 -3.68 16.58
N ASP A 104 -1.82 -3.10 17.53
CA ASP A 104 -2.08 -1.76 18.04
C ASP A 104 -1.04 -0.81 17.44
N THR A 105 -1.47 -0.10 16.39
CA THR A 105 -0.64 0.86 15.64
C THR A 105 -0.31 2.11 16.46
N SER A 106 -1.21 2.53 17.34
CA SER A 106 -1.04 3.70 18.20
C SER A 106 0.02 3.45 19.28
N GLY A 107 0.01 2.26 19.88
CA GLY A 107 1.00 1.83 20.88
C GLY A 107 2.24 1.14 20.30
N LYS A 108 2.27 0.86 18.99
CA LYS A 108 3.30 0.02 18.32
C LYS A 108 3.45 -1.35 18.99
N ARG A 109 2.33 -2.04 19.22
CA ARG A 109 2.30 -3.35 19.90
C ARG A 109 1.68 -4.40 18.99
N VAL A 110 2.21 -5.61 19.07
CA VAL A 110 1.58 -6.81 18.51
C VAL A 110 1.29 -7.75 19.66
N LEU A 111 0.00 -7.91 19.96
CA LEU A 111 -0.47 -8.87 20.94
C LEU A 111 -0.68 -10.22 20.25
N ILE A 112 -0.01 -11.25 20.77
CA ILE A 112 -0.13 -12.62 20.30
C ILE A 112 -1.00 -13.38 21.29
N GLN A 113 -2.06 -13.98 20.75
CA GLN A 113 -3.07 -14.71 21.51
C GLN A 113 -3.19 -16.12 20.95
N GLN A 114 -3.67 -17.04 21.77
CA GLN A 114 -4.08 -18.34 21.30
C GLN A 114 -5.27 -18.11 20.37
N ALA A 115 -5.18 -18.58 19.13
CA ALA A 115 -6.37 -18.64 18.29
C ALA A 115 -7.33 -19.60 18.99
N GLU A 116 -8.54 -19.14 19.26
CA GLU A 116 -9.62 -20.00 19.73
C GLU A 116 -9.71 -21.19 18.77
N LYS A 117 -9.61 -22.41 19.30
CA LYS A 117 -9.86 -23.62 18.50
C LYS A 117 -11.33 -23.58 18.10
N THR A 118 -11.64 -22.97 16.96
CA THR A 118 -12.85 -23.36 16.25
C THR A 118 -12.67 -24.85 15.92
N VAL A 119 -13.34 -25.71 16.67
CA VAL A 119 -13.43 -27.14 16.37
C VAL A 119 -14.19 -27.26 15.04
N LYS A 120 -13.45 -27.25 13.94
CA LYS A 120 -13.83 -28.00 12.74
C LYS A 120 -12.97 -29.26 12.75
N SER A 121 -13.42 -30.24 13.52
CA SER A 121 -12.90 -31.59 13.45
C SER A 121 -13.46 -32.26 12.19
N GLY A 122 -12.57 -32.66 11.28
CA GLY A 122 -12.73 -33.81 10.38
C GLY A 122 -13.75 -33.74 9.23
N LEU A 123 -13.28 -33.40 8.03
CA LEU A 123 -13.34 -34.28 6.84
C LEU A 123 -12.58 -33.62 5.67
N PHE A 124 -11.32 -34.00 5.49
CA PHE A 124 -10.68 -33.93 4.17
C PHE A 124 -11.07 -35.20 3.40
N SER A 125 -12.29 -35.22 2.87
CA SER A 125 -12.71 -35.96 1.65
C SER A 125 -14.25 -35.93 1.55
N ALA A 126 -14.77 -34.98 0.79
CA ALA A 126 -16.10 -35.06 0.15
C ALA A 126 -16.11 -34.09 -1.05
N PRO A 127 -16.78 -34.45 -2.15
CA PRO A 127 -16.56 -33.85 -3.46
C PRO A 127 -17.01 -32.40 -3.51
N VAL A 128 -16.38 -31.65 -4.41
CA VAL A 128 -16.69 -30.28 -4.78
C VAL A 128 -18.14 -30.19 -5.27
N THR A 129 -19.07 -29.89 -4.39
CA THR A 129 -20.40 -29.37 -4.75
C THR A 129 -20.76 -28.26 -3.80
N GLY A 130 -20.24 -27.08 -4.13
CA GLY A 130 -20.45 -25.84 -3.40
C GLY A 130 -19.49 -24.77 -3.89
N VAL A 131 -19.41 -24.56 -5.21
CA VAL A 131 -18.68 -23.44 -5.79
C VAL A 131 -19.40 -22.15 -5.34
N LYS A 132 -19.03 -21.61 -4.17
CA LYS A 132 -19.07 -20.16 -4.00
C LYS A 132 -18.25 -19.62 -5.15
N LYS A 133 -18.92 -18.99 -6.11
CA LYS A 133 -18.33 -18.35 -7.29
C LYS A 133 -17.08 -17.61 -6.82
N THR A 134 -15.91 -18.20 -7.08
CA THR A 134 -14.65 -17.60 -6.68
C THR A 134 -14.52 -16.37 -7.55
N GLU A 135 -14.55 -15.19 -6.93
CA GLU A 135 -14.32 -13.95 -7.64
C GLU A 135 -12.98 -14.08 -8.35
N THR A 136 -13.01 -13.95 -9.66
CA THR A 136 -11.84 -14.03 -10.52
C THR A 136 -11.65 -12.66 -11.16
N ARG A 137 -10.43 -12.14 -11.05
CA ARG A 137 -10.02 -10.89 -11.67
C ARG A 137 -9.05 -11.21 -12.80
N HIS A 138 -9.19 -10.49 -13.90
CA HIS A 138 -8.45 -10.74 -15.13
C HIS A 138 -7.72 -9.47 -15.59
N ILE A 139 -6.49 -9.62 -16.09
CA ILE A 139 -5.84 -8.61 -16.93
C ILE A 139 -5.68 -9.22 -18.32
N GLU A 140 -6.28 -8.59 -19.32
CA GLU A 140 -6.31 -9.12 -20.69
C GLU A 140 -4.96 -9.01 -21.38
N GLN A 141 -4.73 -9.92 -22.32
CA GLN A 141 -3.59 -9.85 -23.23
C GLN A 141 -3.62 -8.53 -24.02
N GLY A 142 -2.44 -7.94 -24.24
CA GLY A 142 -2.30 -6.67 -24.95
C GLY A 142 -2.54 -5.42 -24.09
N MET A 143 -2.89 -5.59 -22.81
CA MET A 143 -2.87 -4.50 -21.83
C MET A 143 -1.49 -4.38 -21.17
N THR A 144 -1.28 -3.29 -20.44
CA THR A 144 -0.16 -3.18 -19.50
C THR A 144 -0.61 -3.57 -18.10
N LEU A 145 0.33 -4.04 -17.26
CA LEU A 145 0.07 -4.35 -15.86
C LEU A 145 -0.57 -3.14 -15.14
N ARG A 146 -0.06 -1.94 -15.39
CA ARG A 146 -0.60 -0.69 -14.85
C ARG A 146 -2.08 -0.51 -15.20
N THR A 147 -2.42 -0.62 -16.47
CA THR A 147 -3.81 -0.47 -16.95
C THR A 147 -4.74 -1.49 -16.30
N GLY A 148 -4.28 -2.75 -16.18
CA GLY A 148 -5.05 -3.80 -15.51
C GLY A 148 -5.32 -3.50 -14.04
N LEU A 149 -4.29 -3.06 -13.30
CA LEU A 149 -4.40 -2.71 -11.89
C LEU A 149 -5.24 -1.46 -11.65
N GLU A 150 -5.12 -0.43 -12.50
CA GLU A 150 -5.99 0.75 -12.46
C GLU A 150 -7.46 0.38 -12.68
N LYS A 151 -7.74 -0.55 -13.61
CA LYS A 151 -9.10 -1.06 -13.85
C LYS A 151 -9.64 -1.83 -12.66
N TRP A 152 -8.85 -2.70 -12.03
CA TRP A 152 -9.26 -3.42 -10.82
C TRP A 152 -9.53 -2.46 -9.66
N ALA A 153 -8.63 -1.50 -9.44
CA ALA A 153 -8.79 -0.52 -8.37
C ALA A 153 -10.06 0.34 -8.55
N ALA A 154 -10.34 0.77 -9.79
CA ALA A 154 -11.55 1.54 -10.10
C ALA A 154 -12.85 0.75 -9.94
N ALA A 155 -12.79 -0.59 -9.96
CA ALA A 155 -13.93 -1.48 -9.72
C ALA A 155 -14.09 -1.84 -8.24
N GLU A 156 -13.05 -1.70 -7.43
CA GLU A 156 -13.06 -2.11 -6.03
C GLU A 156 -13.61 -1.00 -5.10
N PRO A 157 -14.64 -1.30 -4.29
CA PRO A 157 -15.11 -0.36 -3.28
C PRO A 157 -14.08 -0.18 -2.16
N CYS A 158 -14.04 1.01 -1.60
CA CYS A 158 -13.22 1.37 -0.46
C CYS A 158 -14.00 2.26 0.50
N ALA A 159 -13.57 2.32 1.76
CA ALA A 159 -14.27 3.05 2.82
C ALA A 159 -14.56 4.52 2.47
N THR A 160 -13.70 5.18 1.70
CA THR A 160 -13.84 6.58 1.29
C THR A 160 -14.11 6.77 -0.21
N GLY A 161 -14.50 5.71 -0.93
CA GLY A 161 -14.78 5.78 -2.37
C GLY A 161 -14.24 4.59 -3.15
N LYS A 162 -13.46 4.85 -4.20
CA LYS A 162 -12.82 3.81 -5.04
C LYS A 162 -11.32 3.75 -4.78
N TRP A 163 -10.73 2.58 -4.96
CA TRP A 163 -9.28 2.44 -4.94
C TRP A 163 -8.63 3.19 -6.11
N LYS A 164 -7.43 3.71 -5.86
CA LYS A 164 -6.59 4.40 -6.84
C LYS A 164 -5.21 3.75 -6.89
N VAL A 165 -4.53 3.91 -8.01
CA VAL A 165 -3.16 3.42 -8.21
C VAL A 165 -2.21 4.61 -8.30
N ALA A 166 -1.17 4.61 -7.46
CA ALA A 166 -0.04 5.51 -7.54
C ALA A 166 1.15 4.76 -8.14
N TRP A 167 1.46 5.05 -9.40
CA TRP A 167 2.54 4.39 -10.15
C TRP A 167 3.84 5.19 -10.02
N LYS A 168 4.79 4.71 -9.23
CA LYS A 168 6.05 5.41 -8.88
C LYS A 168 7.29 4.79 -9.54
N THR A 169 7.14 4.16 -10.70
CA THR A 169 8.27 3.55 -11.43
C THR A 169 8.08 3.73 -12.94
N PRO A 170 9.15 3.88 -13.72
CA PRO A 170 9.07 3.85 -15.19
C PRO A 170 8.79 2.45 -15.74
N VAL A 171 8.96 1.38 -14.94
CA VAL A 171 8.72 0.01 -15.36
C VAL A 171 7.22 -0.23 -15.53
N ASN A 172 6.80 -0.72 -16.70
CA ASN A 172 5.44 -1.14 -16.95
C ASN A 172 5.43 -2.33 -17.93
N TYR A 173 5.10 -3.51 -17.41
CA TYR A 173 5.10 -4.74 -18.19
C TYR A 173 3.89 -4.82 -19.12
N SER A 174 4.11 -5.24 -20.36
CA SER A 174 3.04 -5.74 -21.22
C SER A 174 2.54 -7.08 -20.70
N ILE A 175 1.25 -7.32 -20.88
CA ILE A 175 0.62 -8.58 -20.57
C ILE A 175 0.56 -9.39 -21.86
N ASP A 176 1.55 -10.26 -22.04
CA ASP A 176 1.69 -11.07 -23.25
C ASP A 176 0.75 -12.28 -23.24
N ALA A 177 0.25 -12.67 -22.06
CA ALA A 177 -0.77 -13.70 -21.86
C ALA A 177 -1.75 -13.27 -20.76
N ARG A 178 -3.05 -13.57 -20.94
CA ARG A 178 -4.10 -13.21 -19.97
C ARG A 178 -3.73 -13.71 -18.57
N LEU A 179 -3.68 -12.79 -17.62
CA LEU A 179 -3.51 -13.14 -16.21
C LEU A 179 -4.87 -13.34 -15.55
N VAL A 180 -5.02 -14.43 -14.80
CA VAL A 180 -6.24 -14.78 -14.07
C VAL A 180 -5.88 -15.03 -12.61
N PHE A 181 -6.54 -14.30 -11.71
CA PHE A 181 -6.32 -14.43 -10.28
C PHE A 181 -7.64 -14.64 -9.54
N SER A 182 -7.61 -15.54 -8.57
CA SER A 182 -8.75 -15.93 -7.76
C SER A 182 -8.71 -15.25 -6.39
N GLY A 183 -9.87 -14.96 -5.83
CA GLY A 183 -10.02 -14.40 -4.48
C GLY A 183 -10.47 -12.94 -4.49
N ASN A 184 -10.47 -12.31 -3.31
CA ASN A 184 -10.84 -10.90 -3.19
C ASN A 184 -9.74 -9.99 -3.78
N PHE A 185 -9.97 -8.67 -3.80
CA PHE A 185 -9.03 -7.73 -4.40
C PHE A 185 -7.61 -7.83 -3.85
N MET A 186 -7.49 -8.02 -2.54
CA MET A 186 -6.18 -8.14 -1.91
C MET A 186 -5.51 -9.48 -2.24
N ASP A 187 -6.28 -10.57 -2.36
CA ASP A 187 -5.75 -11.88 -2.79
C ASP A 187 -5.20 -11.82 -4.23
N ALA A 188 -5.94 -11.14 -5.13
CA ALA A 188 -5.53 -10.95 -6.51
C ALA A 188 -4.28 -10.07 -6.63
N LEU A 189 -4.22 -8.96 -5.89
CA LEU A 189 -3.03 -8.10 -5.83
C LEU A 189 -1.81 -8.89 -5.34
N ASN A 190 -1.96 -9.63 -4.24
CA ASN A 190 -0.87 -10.44 -3.68
C ASN A 190 -0.36 -11.47 -4.69
N SER A 191 -1.27 -12.18 -5.35
CA SER A 191 -0.91 -13.19 -6.35
C SER A 191 -0.23 -12.56 -7.57
N THR A 192 -0.64 -11.36 -7.95
CA THR A 192 -0.01 -10.61 -9.06
C THR A 192 1.43 -10.24 -8.71
N PHE A 193 1.65 -9.60 -7.56
CA PHE A 193 3.00 -9.13 -7.21
C PHE A 193 3.95 -10.26 -6.83
N ALA A 194 3.45 -11.43 -6.40
CA ALA A 194 4.26 -12.63 -6.26
C ALA A 194 4.96 -13.04 -7.58
N LEU A 195 4.29 -12.88 -8.73
CA LEU A 195 4.88 -13.14 -10.04
C LEU A 195 5.92 -12.09 -10.40
N TYR A 196 5.56 -10.80 -10.25
CA TYR A 196 6.42 -9.70 -10.67
C TYR A 196 7.63 -9.46 -9.77
N GLN A 197 7.69 -10.06 -8.59
CA GLN A 197 8.90 -10.04 -7.76
C GLN A 197 10.02 -10.93 -8.32
N GLN A 198 9.68 -11.91 -9.17
CA GLN A 198 10.65 -12.78 -9.85
C GLN A 198 10.94 -12.33 -11.29
N ALA A 199 10.36 -11.20 -11.72
CA ALA A 199 10.63 -10.64 -13.03
C ALA A 199 12.03 -10.00 -13.08
N GLU A 200 12.55 -9.78 -14.29
CA GLU A 200 13.86 -9.17 -14.52
C GLU A 200 14.00 -7.81 -13.80
N LYS A 201 12.93 -7.01 -13.78
CA LYS A 201 12.81 -5.79 -12.96
C LYS A 201 11.67 -5.97 -11.94
N PRO A 202 11.99 -6.35 -10.69
CA PRO A 202 10.98 -6.62 -9.68
C PRO A 202 10.05 -5.44 -9.43
N LEU A 203 8.76 -5.73 -9.24
CA LEU A 203 7.79 -4.74 -8.78
C LEU A 203 7.28 -5.07 -7.38
N TYR A 204 7.07 -4.03 -6.60
CA TYR A 204 6.56 -4.08 -5.23
C TYR A 204 5.30 -3.24 -5.12
N ALA A 205 4.39 -3.68 -4.25
CA ALA A 205 3.16 -2.98 -3.94
C ALA A 205 3.03 -2.67 -2.44
N SER A 206 2.52 -1.49 -2.12
CA SER A 206 1.93 -1.20 -0.81
C SER A 206 0.52 -0.67 -0.93
N VAL A 207 -0.23 -0.76 0.16
CA VAL A 207 -1.61 -0.31 0.22
C VAL A 207 -1.80 0.63 1.40
N ASN A 208 -2.37 1.80 1.12
CA ASN A 208 -2.89 2.69 2.14
C ASN A 208 -4.42 2.56 2.18
N LYS A 209 -4.94 1.78 3.13
CA LYS A 209 -6.38 1.53 3.28
C LYS A 209 -7.17 2.78 3.67
N ASN A 210 -6.55 3.71 4.42
CA ASN A 210 -7.20 4.94 4.84
C ASN A 210 -7.37 5.92 3.67
N GLN A 211 -6.46 5.89 2.70
CA GLN A 211 -6.48 6.75 1.52
C GLN A 211 -7.00 6.03 0.27
N CYS A 212 -7.27 4.72 0.36
CA CYS A 212 -7.66 3.87 -0.77
C CYS A 212 -6.65 3.90 -1.92
N VAL A 213 -5.35 3.87 -1.61
CA VAL A 213 -4.28 3.93 -2.62
C VAL A 213 -3.45 2.65 -2.62
N LEU A 214 -3.31 2.04 -3.79
CA LEU A 214 -2.29 1.05 -4.12
C LEU A 214 -1.08 1.78 -4.69
N ILE A 215 0.08 1.64 -4.07
CA ILE A 215 1.32 2.29 -4.49
C ILE A 215 2.24 1.23 -5.07
N ILE A 216 2.78 1.47 -6.27
CA ILE A 216 3.58 0.52 -7.02
C ILE A 216 4.93 1.14 -7.34
N THR A 217 6.00 0.41 -7.07
CA THR A 217 7.38 0.87 -7.22
C THR A 217 8.30 -0.30 -7.55
N ASP A 218 9.43 -0.02 -8.18
CA ASP A 218 10.57 -0.92 -8.36
C ASP A 218 11.61 -0.80 -7.22
N ILE A 219 11.43 0.16 -6.30
CA ILE A 219 12.30 0.38 -5.15
C ILE A 219 11.72 -0.32 -3.92
N PRO A 220 12.39 -1.34 -3.36
CA PRO A 220 11.87 -2.08 -2.22
C PRO A 220 11.81 -1.20 -0.96
N GLY A 221 10.60 -0.83 -0.53
CA GLY A 221 10.33 -0.09 0.71
C GLY A 221 10.00 1.41 0.55
N ASP A 222 9.87 1.91 -0.69
CA ASP A 222 9.53 3.32 -0.99
C ASP A 222 8.05 3.53 -1.39
N SER A 223 7.22 2.51 -1.14
CA SER A 223 5.81 2.50 -1.52
C SER A 223 4.94 3.28 -0.54
#